data_AF-A0A1R0WH53-F1
#
_entry.id   AF-A0A1R0WH53-F1
#
_cell.length_a   1.000
_cell.length_b   1.000
_cell.length_c   1.000
_cell.angle_alpha   90.00
_cell.angle_beta   90.00
_cell.angle_gamma   90.00
#
_symmetry.space_group_name_H-M   'P 1'
#
loop_
_entity.id
_entity.type
_entity.pdbx_description
1 polymer ?
#
loop_
_entity_poly.entity_id
_entity_poly.type
_entity_poly.pdbx_seq_one_letter_code
_entity_poly.pdbx_strand_id
1 'polypeptide(L)'
;MATREDAKLFQRVKSLTVDNFVNFCNDLQTKAYGLAVTHFEQAMSCNEKIYKPTRLEVLRKAEQIREEWDGIHEVTIESTATAQYRTAEEIMMNMSPTELAIFKLETDAYFEIGGRTFYVKPVEEAKAQ
;
A
#
# COMPACT_ATOMS: atom_id res chain seq x y z
N MET A 1 -7.16 16.73 -26.73
CA MET A 1 -8.43 16.35 -27.40
C MET A 1 -8.83 14.98 -26.88
N ALA A 2 -10.12 14.77 -26.62
CA ALA A 2 -10.61 13.46 -26.19
C ALA A 2 -10.44 12.43 -27.33
N THR A 3 -9.95 11.25 -26.99
CA THR A 3 -9.72 10.16 -27.93
C THR A 3 -11.02 9.40 -28.25
N ARG A 4 -10.99 8.56 -29.28
CA ARG A 4 -12.11 7.64 -29.57
C ARG A 4 -12.38 6.68 -28.42
N GLU A 5 -11.35 6.29 -27.67
CA GLU A 5 -11.49 5.44 -26.49
C GLU A 5 -12.12 6.20 -25.33
N ASP A 6 -11.74 7.47 -25.13
CA ASP A 6 -12.36 8.34 -24.10
C ASP A 6 -13.87 8.49 -24.35
N ALA A 7 -14.26 8.68 -25.62
CA ALA A 7 -15.67 8.78 -26.01
C ALA A 7 -16.44 7.47 -25.77
N LYS A 8 -15.84 6.31 -26.05
CA LYS A 8 -16.45 5.00 -25.76
C LYS A 8 -16.60 4.76 -24.26
N LEU A 9 -15.57 5.07 -23.47
CA LEU A 9 -15.61 4.96 -22.02
C LEU A 9 -16.71 5.85 -21.44
N PHE A 10 -16.81 7.10 -21.91
CA PHE A 10 -17.85 8.03 -21.49
C PHE A 10 -19.26 7.49 -21.77
N GLN A 11 -19.51 6.96 -22.97
CA GLN A 11 -20.81 6.36 -23.29
C GLN A 11 -21.11 5.12 -22.43
N ARG A 12 -20.11 4.27 -22.20
CA ARG A 12 -20.24 3.12 -21.30
C ARG A 12 -20.66 3.56 -19.91
N VAL A 13 -19.93 4.51 -19.32
CA VAL A 13 -20.21 5.01 -17.95
C VAL A 13 -21.61 5.59 -17.84
N LYS A 14 -22.07 6.36 -18.84
CA LYS A 14 -23.43 6.92 -18.87
C LYS A 14 -24.56 5.88 -18.93
N SER A 15 -24.27 4.68 -19.43
CA SER A 15 -25.24 3.60 -19.55
C SER A 15 -25.37 2.72 -18.31
N LEU A 16 -24.52 2.93 -17.30
CA LEU A 16 -24.54 2.13 -16.07
C LEU A 16 -25.75 2.50 -15.19
N THR A 17 -26.33 1.50 -14.55
CA THR A 17 -27.21 1.70 -13.40
C THR A 17 -26.40 2.27 -12.23
N VAL A 18 -27.07 2.83 -11.21
CA VAL A 18 -26.38 3.38 -10.03
C VAL A 18 -25.47 2.33 -9.38
N ASP A 19 -25.95 1.12 -9.15
CA ASP A 19 -25.15 0.04 -8.55
C ASP A 19 -23.92 -0.33 -9.40
N ASN A 20 -24.10 -0.43 -10.72
CA ASN A 20 -23.01 -0.74 -11.64
C ASN A 20 -22.01 0.41 -11.75
N PHE A 21 -22.46 1.66 -11.61
CA PHE A 21 -21.61 2.83 -11.56
C PHE A 21 -20.75 2.85 -10.29
N VAL A 22 -21.35 2.57 -9.13
CA VAL A 22 -20.64 2.46 -7.86
C VAL A 22 -19.57 1.36 -7.94
N ASN A 23 -19.93 0.17 -8.45
CA ASN A 23 -18.98 -0.93 -8.63
C ASN A 23 -17.84 -0.57 -9.60
N PHE A 24 -18.15 0.14 -10.69
CA PHE A 24 -17.14 0.63 -11.63
C PHE A 24 -16.17 1.62 -10.97
N CYS A 25 -16.67 2.53 -10.13
CA CYS A 25 -15.83 3.46 -9.37
C CYS A 25 -14.94 2.73 -8.35
N ASN A 26 -15.48 1.75 -7.62
CA ASN A 26 -14.73 0.95 -6.66
C ASN A 26 -13.58 0.18 -7.33
N ASP A 27 -13.82 -0.41 -8.51
CA ASP A 27 -12.78 -1.08 -9.31
C ASP A 27 -11.68 -0.11 -9.76
N LEU A 28 -12.06 1.07 -10.26
CA LEU A 28 -11.12 2.11 -10.66
C LEU A 28 -10.25 2.58 -9.48
N GLN A 29 -10.87 2.82 -8.33
CA GLN A 29 -10.18 3.25 -7.11
C GLN A 29 -9.23 2.18 -6.59
N THR A 30 -9.65 0.92 -6.59
CA THR A 30 -8.81 -0.22 -6.19
C THR A 30 -7.55 -0.30 -7.05
N LYS A 31 -7.70 -0.16 -8.39
CA LYS A 31 -6.56 -0.13 -9.33
C LYS A 31 -5.64 1.06 -9.10
N ALA A 32 -6.22 2.24 -8.88
CA ALA A 32 -5.46 3.45 -8.59
C ALA A 32 -4.62 3.29 -7.31
N TYR A 33 -5.19 2.69 -6.26
CA TYR A 33 -4.48 2.39 -5.03
C TYR A 33 -3.34 1.39 -5.23
N GLY A 34 -3.58 0.29 -5.95
CA GLY A 34 -2.52 -0.69 -6.26
C GLY A 34 -1.34 -0.06 -7.01
N LEU A 35 -1.62 0.82 -7.98
CA LEU A 35 -0.59 1.54 -8.70
C LEU A 35 0.15 2.55 -7.80
N ALA A 36 -0.58 3.29 -6.95
CA ALA A 36 0.02 4.23 -6.02
C ALA A 36 0.97 3.54 -5.03
N VAL A 37 0.56 2.41 -4.47
CA VAL A 37 1.39 1.56 -3.58
C VAL A 37 2.68 1.15 -4.28
N THR A 38 2.57 0.69 -5.54
CA THR A 38 3.75 0.32 -6.35
C THR A 38 4.70 1.51 -6.53
N HIS A 39 4.18 2.68 -6.87
CA HIS A 39 4.99 3.88 -7.04
C HIS A 39 5.64 4.35 -5.74
N PHE A 40 4.91 4.28 -4.62
CA PHE A 40 5.46 4.60 -3.31
C PHE A 40 6.55 3.61 -2.88
N GLU A 41 6.33 2.31 -3.08
CA GLU A 41 7.35 1.29 -2.81
C GLU A 41 8.61 1.54 -3.63
N GLN A 42 8.47 1.82 -4.93
CA GLN A 42 9.58 2.14 -5.82
C GLN A 42 10.31 3.41 -5.37
N ALA A 43 9.58 4.50 -5.13
CA ALA A 43 10.16 5.77 -4.71
C ALA A 43 10.91 5.64 -3.37
N MET A 44 10.31 4.95 -2.40
CA MET A 44 10.95 4.67 -1.11
C MET A 44 12.15 3.75 -1.26
N SER A 45 12.13 2.82 -2.23
CA SER A 45 13.23 1.89 -2.46
C SER A 45 14.45 2.55 -3.11
N CYS A 46 14.27 3.63 -3.86
CA CYS A 46 15.36 4.43 -4.42
C CYS A 46 16.07 5.33 -3.39
N ASN A 47 15.50 5.51 -2.20
CA ASN A 47 16.08 6.34 -1.16
C ASN A 47 16.80 5.50 -0.11
N GLU A 48 18.13 5.52 -0.10
CA GLU A 48 18.98 4.76 0.84
C GLU A 48 18.75 5.13 2.31
N LYS A 49 18.17 6.30 2.60
CA LYS A 49 17.83 6.72 3.97
C LYS A 49 16.54 6.10 4.49
N ILE A 50 15.73 5.50 3.62
CA ILE A 50 14.47 4.86 4.00
C ILE A 50 14.71 3.35 4.10
N TYR A 51 14.85 2.89 5.34
CA TYR A 51 15.06 1.49 5.64
C TYR A 51 13.84 0.64 5.31
N LYS A 52 14.08 -0.62 4.90
CA LYS A 52 13.03 -1.59 4.55
C LYS A 52 11.89 -1.72 5.57
N PRO A 53 12.14 -1.81 6.90
CA PRO A 53 11.07 -1.89 7.89
C PRO A 53 10.15 -0.66 7.85
N THR A 54 10.73 0.55 7.77
CA THR A 54 9.97 1.81 7.67
C THR A 54 9.13 1.86 6.39
N ARG A 55 9.64 1.35 5.26
CA ARG A 55 8.85 1.27 4.02
C ARG A 55 7.60 0.43 4.22
N LEU A 56 7.73 -0.69 4.91
CA LEU A 56 6.63 -1.63 5.11
C LEU A 56 5.57 -1.10 6.06
N GLU A 57 5.99 -0.38 7.08
CA GLU A 57 5.07 0.34 7.95
C GLU A 57 4.25 1.41 7.19
N VAL A 58 4.89 2.16 6.29
CA VAL A 58 4.20 3.12 5.42
C VAL A 58 3.19 2.43 4.52
N LEU A 59 3.55 1.28 3.92
CA LEU A 59 2.63 0.51 3.08
C LEU A 59 1.43 -0.04 3.89
N ARG A 60 1.66 -0.54 5.11
CA ARG A 60 0.59 -0.96 6.03
C ARG A 60 -0.34 0.20 6.39
N LYS A 61 0.22 1.38 6.64
CA LYS A 61 -0.58 2.57 6.95
C LYS A 61 -1.39 3.03 5.75
N ALA A 62 -0.86 2.89 4.54
CA ALA A 62 -1.61 3.16 3.30
C ALA A 62 -2.79 2.20 3.11
N GLU A 63 -2.62 0.91 3.43
CA GLU A 63 -3.70 -0.08 3.46
C GLU A 63 -4.77 0.29 4.49
N GLN A 64 -4.36 0.66 5.71
CA GLN A 64 -5.26 1.11 6.77
C GLN A 64 -6.09 2.34 6.34
N ILE A 65 -5.47 3.34 5.70
CA ILE A 65 -6.18 4.52 5.19
C ILE A 65 -7.24 4.11 4.16
N ARG A 66 -6.87 3.24 3.21
CA ARG A 66 -7.78 2.76 2.17
C ARG A 66 -9.01 2.06 2.76
N GLU A 67 -8.80 1.15 3.71
CA GLU A 67 -9.88 0.31 4.21
C GLU A 67 -10.68 0.95 5.33
N GLU A 68 -10.02 1.55 6.31
CA GLU A 68 -10.68 2.08 7.50
C GLU A 68 -11.18 3.51 7.31
N TRP A 69 -10.43 4.35 6.59
CA TRP A 69 -10.77 5.76 6.45
C TRP A 69 -11.63 6.01 5.22
N ASP A 70 -11.26 5.41 4.09
CA ASP A 70 -11.99 5.59 2.83
C ASP A 70 -13.09 4.54 2.63
N GLY A 71 -13.09 3.45 3.41
CA GLY A 71 -14.09 2.37 3.29
C GLY A 71 -13.98 1.56 1.99
N ILE A 72 -12.83 1.61 1.32
CA ILE A 72 -12.60 0.94 0.04
C ILE A 72 -11.93 -0.41 0.32
N HIS A 73 -12.76 -1.45 0.37
CA HIS A 73 -12.26 -2.82 0.51
C HIS A 73 -11.77 -3.37 -0.82
N GLU A 74 -10.79 -4.27 -0.76
CA GLU A 74 -10.35 -5.01 -1.94
C GLU A 74 -11.52 -5.80 -2.54
N VAL A 75 -11.90 -5.45 -3.77
CA VAL A 75 -12.81 -6.30 -4.55
C VAL A 75 -11.94 -7.32 -5.27
N THR A 76 -11.72 -8.48 -4.66
CA THR A 76 -11.03 -9.61 -5.28
C THR A 76 -11.93 -10.21 -6.38
N ILE A 77 -12.06 -9.50 -7.51
CA ILE A 77 -12.65 -10.11 -8.71
C ILE A 77 -11.53 -10.88 -9.39
N GLU A 78 -11.66 -12.20 -9.48
CA GLU A 78 -10.77 -13.17 -10.15
C GLU A 78 -10.48 -12.88 -11.65
N SER A 79 -10.73 -11.67 -12.14
CA SER A 79 -10.62 -11.31 -13.55
C SER A 79 -10.08 -9.89 -13.74
N THR A 80 -8.87 -9.62 -13.25
CA THR A 80 -8.04 -8.61 -13.91
C THR A 80 -6.58 -8.96 -13.77
N ALA A 81 -6.03 -9.52 -14.85
CA ALA A 81 -4.59 -9.66 -15.01
C ALA A 81 -3.93 -8.27 -14.99
N THR A 82 -2.71 -8.22 -14.46
CA THR A 82 -1.74 -7.11 -14.47
C THR A 82 -2.00 -5.94 -13.51
N ALA A 83 -2.08 -6.25 -12.21
CA ALA A 83 -1.14 -5.80 -11.17
C ALA A 83 -1.60 -6.47 -9.85
N GLN A 84 -0.98 -7.58 -9.47
CA GLN A 84 -1.28 -8.20 -8.18
C GLN A 84 -0.73 -7.31 -7.08
N TYR A 85 -1.63 -6.76 -6.26
CA TYR A 85 -1.29 -6.14 -4.99
C TYR A 85 -0.63 -7.21 -4.11
N ARG A 86 0.51 -6.87 -3.49
CA ARG A 86 1.14 -7.72 -2.49
C ARG A 86 0.73 -7.23 -1.11
N THR A 87 0.15 -8.11 -0.30
CA THR A 87 -0.26 -7.73 1.07
C THR A 87 0.95 -7.49 1.96
N ALA A 88 0.76 -6.78 3.09
CA ALA A 88 1.81 -6.61 4.08
C ALA A 88 2.39 -7.95 4.54
N GLU A 89 1.55 -8.97 4.78
CA GLU A 89 1.99 -10.33 5.11
C GLU A 89 2.84 -10.97 4.01
N GLU A 90 2.45 -10.82 2.74
CA GLU A 90 3.20 -11.39 1.61
C GLU A 90 4.56 -10.72 1.40
N ILE A 91 4.74 -9.48 1.84
CA ILE A 91 6.04 -8.82 1.85
C ILE A 91 6.86 -9.22 3.09
N MET A 92 6.21 -9.41 4.24
CA MET A 92 6.84 -9.88 5.48
C MET A 92 7.46 -11.28 5.36
N MET A 93 6.89 -12.17 4.53
CA MET A 93 7.46 -13.50 4.28
C MET A 93 8.87 -13.48 3.65
N ASN A 94 9.28 -12.35 3.05
CA ASN A 94 10.61 -12.19 2.44
C ASN A 94 11.60 -11.37 3.29
N MET A 95 11.27 -11.07 4.55
CA MET A 95 12.19 -10.39 5.47
C MET A 95 13.25 -11.34 6.04
N SER A 96 14.45 -10.81 6.28
CA SER A 96 15.46 -11.46 7.10
C SER A 96 15.05 -11.46 8.59
N PRO A 97 15.60 -12.38 9.41
CA PRO A 97 15.28 -12.45 10.84
C PRO A 97 15.50 -11.12 11.59
N THR A 98 16.51 -10.35 11.21
CA THR A 98 16.81 -9.03 11.81
C THR A 98 15.77 -7.98 11.43
N GLU A 99 15.29 -7.99 10.19
CA GLU A 99 14.23 -7.07 9.73
C GLU A 99 12.91 -7.33 10.46
N LEU A 100 12.57 -8.61 10.68
CA LEU A 100 11.43 -9.03 11.48
C LEU A 100 11.51 -8.59 12.95
N ALA A 101 12.70 -8.66 13.55
CA ALA A 101 12.93 -8.22 14.92
C ALA A 101 12.78 -6.70 15.08
N ILE A 102 13.24 -5.92 14.09
CA ILE A 102 13.07 -4.46 14.07
C ILE A 102 11.59 -4.09 13.83
N PHE A 103 10.88 -4.84 12.99
CA PHE A 103 9.46 -4.57 12.73
C PHE A 103 8.56 -4.83 13.95
N LYS A 104 8.87 -5.86 14.75
CA LYS A 104 8.11 -6.23 15.96
C LYS A 104 8.56 -5.51 17.23
N LEU A 105 9.24 -4.39 17.11
CA LEU A 105 9.77 -3.68 18.27
C LEU A 105 8.63 -3.01 19.05
N GLU A 106 8.43 -3.42 20.30
CA GLU A 106 7.41 -2.83 21.19
C GLU A 106 8.00 -1.75 22.12
N THR A 107 9.32 -1.78 22.34
CA THR A 107 10.05 -0.88 23.24
C THR A 107 11.33 -0.39 22.59
N ASP A 108 11.86 0.75 23.06
CA ASP A 108 13.17 1.25 22.67
C ASP A 108 14.24 0.16 22.74
N ALA A 109 15.02 0.02 21.67
CA ALA A 109 16.07 -0.99 21.60
C ALA A 109 17.37 -0.42 21.04
N TYR A 110 18.47 -0.97 21.56
CA TYR A 110 19.82 -0.74 21.06
C TYR A 110 20.30 -2.01 20.36
N PHE A 111 20.82 -1.86 19.15
CA PHE A 111 21.38 -2.95 18.36
C PHE A 111 22.84 -2.67 18.05
N GLU A 112 23.69 -3.69 18.14
CA GLU A 112 25.09 -3.59 17.74
C GLU A 112 25.30 -4.35 16.44
N ILE A 113 25.66 -3.63 15.36
CA ILE A 113 25.90 -4.21 14.04
C ILE A 113 27.29 -3.76 13.59
N GLY A 114 28.21 -4.71 13.47
CA GLY A 114 29.58 -4.45 13.01
C GLY A 114 30.35 -3.45 13.90
N GLY A 115 30.14 -3.48 15.22
CA GLY A 115 30.80 -2.56 16.18
C GLY A 115 30.21 -1.15 16.21
N ARG A 116 29.05 -0.92 15.58
CA ARG A 116 28.30 0.34 15.68
C ARG A 116 26.98 0.09 16.41
N THR A 117 26.67 0.97 17.36
CA THR A 117 25.42 0.93 18.12
C THR A 117 24.36 1.77 17.41
N PHE A 118 23.22 1.16 17.13
CA PHE A 118 22.04 1.79 16.55
C PHE A 118 20.96 1.85 17.60
N TYR A 119 20.32 3.00 17.72
CA TYR A 119 19.18 3.21 18.59
C TYR A 119 17.92 3.28 17.74
N VAL A 120 16.94 2.44 18.07
CA VAL A 120 15.67 2.35 17.35
C VAL A 120 14.55 2.52 18.36
N LYS A 121 13.68 3.51 18.10
CA LYS A 121 12.45 3.71 18.86
C LYS A 121 11.30 2.98 18.16
N PRO A 122 10.38 2.34 18.89
CA PRO A 122 9.11 1.90 18.35
C PRO A 122 8.37 3.15 17.85
N VAL A 123 7.72 3.04 16.71
CA VAL A 123 6.91 4.14 16.19
C VAL A 123 5.69 4.25 17.08
N GLU A 124 5.59 5.34 17.85
CA GLU A 124 4.35 5.68 18.54
C GLU A 124 3.29 5.89 17.46
N GLU A 125 2.28 5.00 17.42
CA GLU A 125 1.09 5.25 16.62
C GLU A 125 0.50 6.58 17.13
N ALA A 126 0.74 7.66 16.39
CA ALA A 126 0.09 8.93 16.64
C ALA A 126 -1.41 8.66 16.61
N LYS A 127 -2.03 8.67 17.80
CA LYS A 127 -3.48 8.54 17.94
C LYS A 127 -4.09 9.65 17.11
N ALA A 128 -4.65 9.28 15.96
CA ALA A 128 -5.44 10.19 15.15
C ALA A 128 -6.56 10.75 16.04
N GLN A 129 -6.51 12.06 16.31
CA GLN A 129 -7.62 12.83 16.85
C GLN A 129 -8.55 13.23 15.71
#